data_AF-A0A0D0Y4Q4-F1
#
_entry.id   AF-A0A0D0Y4Q4-F1
#
_cell.length_a   1.000
_cell.length_b   1.000
_cell.length_c   1.000
_cell.angle_alpha   90.00
_cell.angle_beta   90.00
_cell.angle_gamma   90.00
#
_symmetry.space_group_name_H-M   'P 1'
#
loop_
_entity.id
_entity.type
_entity.pdbx_description
1 polymer ?
#
loop_
_entity_poly.entity_id
_entity_poly.type
_entity_poly.pdbx_seq_one_letter_code
_entity_poly.pdbx_strand_id
1 'polypeptide(L)'
;MFKKQTGKLKERYDQQLLQLIYATKASWDHAKETEIAVYESDTNNELEMATKLQEMKYLYLYREARRRQVHGQMQPNVIAH
;
A
#
# COMPACT_ATOMS: atom_id res chain seq x y z
N MET A 1 26.26 15.33 13.15
CA MET A 1 24.81 15.46 13.42
C MET A 1 23.92 15.18 12.20
N PHE A 2 24.32 15.52 10.97
CA PHE A 2 23.50 15.36 9.76
C PHE A 2 23.09 13.92 9.41
N LYS A 3 24.00 12.94 9.50
CA LYS A 3 23.69 11.51 9.19
C LYS A 3 22.58 10.90 10.07
N LYS A 4 22.42 11.38 11.31
CA LYS A 4 21.33 10.95 12.21
C LYS A 4 19.98 11.53 11.78
N GLN A 5 19.96 12.74 11.23
CA GLN A 5 18.73 13.38 10.75
C GLN A 5 18.24 12.72 9.44
N THR A 6 19.17 12.34 8.55
CA THR A 6 18.83 11.63 7.30
C THR A 6 18.28 10.23 7.55
N GLY A 7 18.78 9.52 8.57
CA GLY A 7 18.22 8.22 8.99
C GLY A 7 16.77 8.33 9.46
N LYS A 8 16.48 9.28 10.35
CA LYS A 8 15.12 9.55 10.84
C LYS A 8 14.16 9.97 9.72
N LEU A 9 14.63 10.72 8.73
CA LEU A 9 13.81 11.10 7.58
C LEU A 9 13.46 9.89 6.70
N LYS A 10 14.44 9.01 6.46
CA LYS A 10 14.21 7.74 5.74
C LYS A 10 13.18 6.88 6.46
N GLU A 11 13.34 6.68 7.77
CA GLU A 11 12.41 5.88 8.58
C GLU A 11 10.97 6.41 8.50
N ARG A 12 10.78 7.73 8.66
CA ARG A 12 9.46 8.37 8.56
C ARG A 12 8.83 8.19 7.18
N TYR A 13 9.62 8.37 6.13
CA TYR A 13 9.14 8.16 4.76
C TYR A 13 8.73 6.71 4.55
N ASP A 14 9.57 5.75 4.99
CA ASP A 14 9.30 4.32 4.83
C ASP A 14 8.03 3.91 5.59
N GLN A 15 7.80 4.47 6.80
CA GLN A 15 6.55 4.29 7.55
C GLN A 15 5.33 4.87 6.82
N GLN A 16 5.44 6.08 6.27
CA GLN A 16 4.36 6.70 5.49
C GLN A 16 4.05 5.91 4.23
N LEU A 17 5.07 5.38 3.55
CA LEU A 17 4.90 4.53 2.38
C LEU A 17 4.15 3.24 2.73
N LEU A 18 4.48 2.59 3.84
CA LEU A 18 3.76 1.40 4.31
C LEU A 18 2.30 1.71 4.65
N GLN A 19 2.04 2.80 5.39
CA GLN A 19 0.68 3.24 5.69
C GLN A 19 -0.13 3.50 4.41
N LEU A 20 0.49 4.14 3.41
CA LEU A 20 -0.15 4.41 2.14
C LEU A 20 -0.45 3.13 1.35
N ILE A 21 0.45 2.14 1.39
CA ILE A 21 0.22 0.82 0.78
C ILE A 21 -0.99 0.15 1.43
N TYR A 22 -1.06 0.11 2.76
CA TYR A 22 -2.18 -0.49 3.47
C TYR A 22 -3.51 0.21 3.18
N ALA A 23 -3.53 1.54 3.21
CA ALA A 23 -4.73 2.31 2.87
C ALA A 23 -5.18 2.07 1.42
N THR A 24 -4.23 2.03 0.48
CA THR A 24 -4.53 1.79 -0.94
C THR A 24 -5.04 0.35 -1.17
N LYS A 25 -4.46 -0.63 -0.47
CA LYS A 25 -4.92 -2.02 -0.51
C LYS A 25 -6.36 -2.16 0.00
N ALA A 26 -6.69 -1.53 1.13
CA ALA A 26 -8.05 -1.53 1.67
C ALA A 26 -9.05 -0.85 0.71
N SER A 27 -8.65 0.27 0.10
CA SER A 27 -9.46 0.94 -0.94
C SER A 27 -9.68 0.06 -2.16
N TRP A 28 -8.66 -0.68 -2.60
CA TRP A 28 -8.78 -1.63 -3.70
C TRP A 28 -9.73 -2.78 -3.34
N ASP A 29 -9.58 -3.37 -2.16
CA ASP A 29 -10.45 -4.46 -1.70
C ASP A 29 -11.92 -4.01 -1.66
N HIS A 30 -12.20 -2.81 -1.12
CA HIS A 30 -13.54 -2.23 -1.10
C HIS A 30 -14.11 -1.97 -2.52
N ALA A 31 -13.29 -1.44 -3.44
CA ALA A 31 -13.70 -1.22 -4.83
C ALA A 31 -14.10 -2.55 -5.50
N LYS A 32 -13.31 -3.60 -5.26
CA LYS A 32 -13.57 -4.94 -5.78
C LYS A 32 -14.86 -5.55 -5.20
N GLU A 33 -15.10 -5.38 -3.90
CA GLU A 33 -16.36 -5.81 -3.26
C GLU A 33 -17.57 -5.09 -3.86
N THR A 34 -17.44 -3.78 -4.09
CA THR A 34 -18.50 -2.96 -4.72
C THR A 34 -18.77 -3.41 -6.16
N GLU A 35 -17.72 -3.63 -6.95
CA GLU A 35 -17.82 -4.10 -8.33
C GLU A 35 -18.55 -5.45 -8.40
N ILE A 36 -18.21 -6.40 -7.52
CA ILE A 36 -18.87 -7.71 -7.46
C ILE A 36 -20.36 -7.56 -7.15
N ALA A 37 -20.71 -6.74 -6.15
CA ALA A 37 -22.11 -6.53 -5.75
C ALA A 37 -22.96 -5.87 -6.85
N VAL A 38 -22.36 -5.00 -7.68
CA VAL A 38 -23.07 -4.30 -8.76
C VAL A 38 -23.06 -5.08 -10.07
N TYR A 39 -22.07 -5.94 -10.31
CA TYR A 39 -22.10 -6.86 -11.46
C TYR A 39 -23.33 -7.78 -11.43
N GLU A 40 -23.82 -8.14 -10.23
CA GLU A 40 -25.10 -8.84 -10.05
C GLU A 40 -26.33 -8.03 -10.53
N SER A 41 -26.15 -6.75 -10.91
CA SER A 41 -27.19 -5.81 -11.35
C SER A 41 -27.03 -5.26 -12.79
N ASP A 42 -26.14 -5.85 -13.61
CA ASP A 42 -25.95 -5.58 -15.07
C ASP A 42 -25.44 -4.18 -15.48
N THR A 43 -24.85 -3.38 -14.59
CA THR A 43 -24.28 -2.04 -14.91
C THR A 43 -22.82 -1.87 -14.46
N ASN A 44 -21.81 -2.37 -15.20
CA ASN A 44 -20.47 -2.60 -14.58
C ASN A 44 -19.22 -1.87 -15.14
N ASN A 45 -19.25 -1.19 -16.28
CA ASN A 45 -18.00 -0.75 -16.93
C ASN A 45 -17.19 0.32 -16.12
N GLU A 46 -17.86 1.23 -15.42
CA GLU A 46 -17.17 2.28 -14.64
C GLU A 46 -16.51 1.73 -13.35
N LEU A 47 -17.15 0.73 -12.72
CA LEU A 47 -16.64 0.10 -11.51
C LEU A 47 -15.41 -0.75 -11.79
N GLU A 48 -15.40 -1.50 -12.89
CA GLU A 48 -14.22 -2.25 -13.34
C GLU A 48 -13.01 -1.31 -13.54
N MET A 49 -13.23 -0.16 -14.18
CA MET A 49 -12.19 0.87 -14.37
C MET A 49 -11.71 1.45 -13.03
N ALA A 50 -12.61 1.69 -12.10
CA ALA A 50 -12.27 2.19 -10.77
C ALA A 50 -11.45 1.17 -9.96
N THR A 51 -11.84 -0.10 -9.96
CA THR A 51 -11.10 -1.21 -9.34
C THR A 51 -9.70 -1.33 -9.97
N LYS A 52 -9.62 -1.29 -11.29
CA LYS A 52 -8.34 -1.38 -12.02
C LYS A 52 -7.40 -0.23 -11.68
N LEU A 53 -7.92 0.98 -11.53
CA LEU A 53 -7.13 2.14 -11.10
C LEU A 53 -6.55 1.94 -9.69
N GLN A 54 -7.33 1.41 -8.75
CA GLN A 54 -6.84 1.14 -7.39
C GLN A 54 -5.78 0.03 -7.36
N GLU A 55 -5.96 -1.02 -8.15
CA GLU A 55 -4.97 -2.07 -8.35
C GLU A 55 -3.64 -1.48 -8.85
N MET A 56 -3.67 -0.63 -9.87
CA MET A 56 -2.46 0.00 -10.43
C MET A 56 -1.74 0.88 -9.41
N LYS A 57 -2.48 1.64 -8.59
CA LYS A 57 -1.92 2.43 -7.49
C LYS A 57 -1.22 1.54 -6.47
N TYR A 58 -1.88 0.45 -6.05
CA TYR A 58 -1.30 -0.51 -5.10
C TYR A 58 -0.01 -1.13 -5.65
N LEU A 59 -0.02 -1.60 -6.89
CA LEU A 59 1.15 -2.21 -7.54
C LEU A 59 2.32 -1.23 -7.67
N TYR A 60 2.04 0.03 -8.00
CA TYR A 60 3.06 1.08 -8.06
C TYR A 60 3.74 1.27 -6.69
N LEU A 61 2.94 1.43 -5.63
CA LEU A 61 3.47 1.62 -4.28
C LEU A 61 4.25 0.40 -3.78
N TYR A 62 3.79 -0.82 -4.11
CA TYR A 62 4.50 -2.05 -3.78
C TYR A 62 5.87 -2.14 -4.48
N ARG A 63 5.95 -1.75 -5.76
CA ARG A 63 7.23 -1.66 -6.49
C ARG A 63 8.17 -0.63 -5.86
N GLU A 64 7.64 0.53 -5.45
CA GLU A 64 8.42 1.55 -4.75
C GLU A 64 8.97 1.06 -3.41
N ALA A 65 8.16 0.36 -2.61
CA ALA A 65 8.61 -0.24 -1.34
C ALA A 65 9.70 -1.28 -1.57
N ARG A 66 9.54 -2.14 -2.58
CA ARG A 66 10.55 -3.14 -2.95
C ARG A 66 11.87 -2.49 -3.38
N ARG A 67 11.83 -1.45 -4.22
CA ARG A 67 13.02 -0.70 -4.69
C ARG A 67 13.77 -0.06 -3.53
N ARG A 68 13.05 0.47 -2.55
CA ARG A 68 13.60 1.13 -1.36
C ARG A 68 14.05 0.15 -0.27
N GLN A 69 13.84 -1.15 -0.50
CA GLN A 69 14.02 -2.20 0.50
C GLN A 69 13.33 -1.81 1.81
N VAL A 70 12.12 -1.26 1.71
CA VAL A 70 11.29 -1.02 2.89
C VAL A 70 10.86 -2.37 3.41
N HIS A 71 11.65 -2.89 4.33
CA HIS A 71 11.23 -3.96 5.19
C HIS A 71 10.26 -3.23 6.13
N GLY A 72 9.00 -3.66 6.19
CA GLY A 72 8.16 -3.28 7.32
C GLY A 72 8.99 -3.49 8.59
N GLN A 73 8.74 -2.73 9.65
CA GLN A 73 9.31 -3.07 10.95
C GLN A 73 8.78 -4.45 11.41
N MET A 74 9.21 -5.55 10.78
CA MET A 74 9.60 -6.73 11.51
C MET A 74 10.76 -6.26 12.36
N GLN A 75 10.41 -5.88 13.58
CA GLN A 75 11.35 -5.42 14.58
C GLN A 75 12.54 -6.38 14.60
N PRO A 76 13.79 -5.91 14.49
CA PRO A 76 14.96 -6.78 14.65
C PRO A 76 15.14 -7.32 16.08
N ASN A 77 14.15 -7.12 16.99
CA ASN A 77 14.23 -7.46 18.41
C ASN A 77 13.23 -8.54 18.85
N VAL A 78 12.98 -9.57 18.03
CA VAL A 78 12.49 -10.86 18.56
C VAL A 78 13.63 -11.87 18.55
N ILE A 79 14.75 -11.49 19.18
CA ILE A 79 15.71 -12.45 19.74
C ILE A 79 16.15 -11.87 21.10
N ALA A 80 16.04 -12.72 22.13
CA ALA A 80 16.46 -12.58 23.52
C ALA A 80 15.52 -11.78 24.48
N HIS A 81 14.62 -12.51 25.14
CA HIS A 81 14.92 -12.98 26.51
C HIS A 81 14.17 -14.28 26.83
#